data_AF-A0A9P7BEI7-F1
#
_entry.id   AF-A0A9P7BEI7-F1
#
_cell.length_a   1.000
_cell.length_b   1.000
_cell.length_c   1.000
_cell.angle_alpha   90.00
_cell.angle_beta   90.00
_cell.angle_gamma   90.00
#
_symmetry.space_group_name_H-M   'P 1'
#
loop_
_entity.id
_entity.type
_entity.pdbx_description
1 polymer ?
#
loop_
_entity_poly.entity_id
_entity_poly.type
_entity_poly.pdbx_seq_one_letter_code
_entity_poly.pdbx_strand_id
1 'polypeptide(L)'
;MVANKNNVEKSFLKLQKLEIEIQKADSQVEQFKNKIFTPIYEQRRKYLSEIPKFWYIVLAQHDDFQEYVSIDDMKYLELINDLYVEFWERPRVFHDDDNDSNNDQEDKIYLPTKGFSITFEFESGDNKDNIIKNQKIIKSFDWVIDPTTGSRKLESKPVKFEWPIELLNINPEIIKKKAKDENRKLSVDEKKRYRQGMRSFFSFFQWTGNKPGKEYRNGEELASLIAEDIFPAALDYYILAAPGINGKEEGGEDEEEEDDDDDEESGEELDLSDSEDSVEHIHQDLKRQKREE
;
A
#
# COMPACT_ATOMS: atom_id res chain seq x y z
N MET A 1 -23.42 -19.31 40.47
CA MET A 1 -23.18 -18.89 39.06
C MET A 1 -23.45 -17.41 38.78
N VAL A 2 -24.49 -16.78 39.37
CA VAL A 2 -24.84 -15.37 39.10
C VAL A 2 -23.81 -14.35 39.61
N ALA A 3 -23.24 -14.55 40.80
CA ALA A 3 -22.22 -13.65 41.36
C ALA A 3 -20.92 -13.59 40.52
N ASN A 4 -20.58 -14.69 39.83
CA ASN A 4 -19.41 -14.74 38.96
C ASN A 4 -19.65 -13.98 37.65
N LYS A 5 -20.87 -14.04 37.10
CA LYS A 5 -21.27 -13.24 35.91
C LYS A 5 -21.17 -11.73 36.18
N ASN A 6 -21.66 -11.26 37.33
CA ASN A 6 -21.61 -9.84 37.68
C ASN A 6 -20.17 -9.33 37.92
N ASN A 7 -19.26 -10.19 38.37
CA ASN A 7 -17.85 -9.81 38.53
C ASN A 7 -17.15 -9.72 37.17
N VAL A 8 -17.44 -10.68 36.30
CA VAL A 8 -16.92 -10.71 34.92
C VAL A 8 -17.37 -9.48 34.13
N GLU A 9 -18.65 -9.11 34.19
CA GLU A 9 -19.20 -7.92 33.53
C GLU A 9 -18.54 -6.62 34.02
N LYS A 10 -18.35 -6.48 35.34
CA LYS A 10 -17.63 -5.33 35.91
C LYS A 10 -16.17 -5.27 35.46
N SER A 11 -15.50 -6.40 35.35
CA SER A 11 -14.14 -6.48 34.82
C SER A 11 -14.08 -6.10 33.35
N PHE A 12 -15.02 -6.55 32.52
CA PHE A 12 -15.11 -6.15 31.11
C PHE A 12 -15.28 -4.64 30.94
N LEU A 13 -16.17 -4.01 31.71
CA LEU A 13 -16.35 -2.54 31.65
C LEU A 13 -15.07 -1.79 32.06
N LYS A 14 -14.29 -2.31 33.02
CA LYS A 14 -13.00 -1.72 33.39
C LYS A 14 -11.96 -1.88 32.30
N LEU A 15 -11.89 -3.06 31.67
CA LEU A 15 -10.99 -3.31 30.54
C LEU A 15 -11.32 -2.43 29.34
N GLN A 16 -12.60 -2.24 29.02
CA GLN A 16 -13.02 -1.30 27.96
C GLN A 16 -12.56 0.13 28.23
N LYS A 17 -12.66 0.59 29.48
CA LYS A 17 -12.16 1.92 29.87
C LYS A 17 -10.64 2.04 29.72
N LEU A 18 -9.89 1.02 30.14
CA LEU A 18 -8.43 0.98 29.98
C LEU A 18 -8.04 0.98 28.51
N GLU A 19 -8.74 0.24 27.66
CA GLU A 19 -8.49 0.21 26.21
C GLU A 19 -8.67 1.61 25.57
N ILE A 20 -9.71 2.34 25.98
CA ILE A 20 -9.93 3.74 25.55
C ILE A 20 -8.77 4.65 26.01
N GLU A 21 -8.26 4.45 27.22
CA GLU A 21 -7.11 5.21 27.73
C GLU A 21 -5.83 4.90 26.95
N ILE A 22 -5.57 3.63 26.61
CA ILE A 22 -4.45 3.21 25.77
C ILE A 22 -4.53 3.90 24.40
N GLN A 23 -5.69 3.84 23.75
CA GLN A 23 -5.88 4.46 22.43
C GLN A 23 -5.69 5.98 22.45
N LYS A 24 -6.11 6.65 23.54
CA LYS A 24 -5.84 8.08 23.74
C LYS A 24 -4.35 8.36 23.91
N ALA A 25 -3.64 7.54 24.68
CA ALA A 25 -2.20 7.68 24.88
C ALA A 25 -1.43 7.48 23.56
N ASP A 26 -1.75 6.43 22.79
CA ASP A 26 -1.17 6.18 21.47
C ASP A 26 -1.39 7.36 20.52
N SER A 27 -2.61 7.90 20.48
CA SER A 27 -2.93 9.08 19.67
C SER A 27 -2.11 10.32 20.05
N GLN A 28 -1.87 10.54 21.34
CA GLN A 28 -1.02 11.64 21.80
C GLN A 28 0.44 11.46 21.37
N VAL A 29 0.96 10.23 21.43
CA VAL A 29 2.33 9.92 20.96
C VAL A 29 2.46 10.19 19.47
N GLU A 30 1.50 9.75 18.66
CA GLU A 30 1.52 9.98 17.21
C GLU A 30 1.38 11.47 16.85
N GLN A 31 0.51 12.21 17.54
CA GLN A 31 0.40 13.67 17.36
C GLN A 31 1.71 14.38 17.70
N PHE A 32 2.35 13.98 18.80
CA PHE A 32 3.65 14.52 19.20
C PHE A 32 4.74 14.20 18.18
N LYS A 33 4.78 12.95 17.69
CA LYS A 33 5.67 12.51 16.61
C LYS A 33 5.48 13.40 15.38
N ASN A 34 4.25 13.52 14.87
CA ASN A 34 3.96 14.32 13.68
C ASN A 34 4.37 15.79 13.87
N LYS A 35 4.12 16.39 15.04
CA LYS A 35 4.54 17.76 15.34
C LYS A 35 6.05 17.98 15.24
N ILE A 36 6.86 16.97 15.59
CA ILE A 36 8.33 17.04 15.49
C ILE A 36 8.80 16.72 14.07
N PHE A 37 8.28 15.65 13.46
CA PHE A 37 8.79 15.14 12.19
C PHE A 37 8.35 15.98 10.99
N THR A 38 7.16 16.57 10.99
CA THR A 38 6.66 17.38 9.87
C THR A 38 7.64 18.49 9.46
N PRO A 39 8.10 19.41 10.35
CA PRO A 39 9.04 20.46 9.94
C PRO A 39 10.40 19.91 9.47
N ILE A 40 10.84 18.76 10.01
CA ILE A 40 12.08 18.10 9.57
C ILE A 40 11.91 17.57 8.14
N TYR A 41 10.81 16.90 7.85
CA TYR A 41 10.52 16.38 6.51
C TYR A 41 10.28 17.50 5.49
N GLU A 42 9.64 18.61 5.89
CA GLU A 42 9.53 19.80 5.04
C GLU A 42 10.89 20.40 4.70
N GLN A 43 11.80 20.47 5.67
CA GLN A 43 13.16 20.96 5.43
C GLN A 43 13.94 19.99 4.54
N ARG A 44 13.84 18.66 4.79
CA ARG A 44 14.44 17.62 3.96
C ARG A 44 13.95 17.73 2.51
N ARG A 45 12.64 17.86 2.30
CA ARG A 45 12.01 17.97 0.97
C ARG A 45 12.60 19.11 0.14
N LYS A 46 12.90 20.27 0.76
CA LYS A 46 13.55 21.40 0.07
C LYS A 46 14.91 21.00 -0.51
N TYR A 47 15.77 20.36 0.28
CA TYR A 47 17.07 19.90 -0.21
C TYR A 47 16.95 18.78 -1.25
N LEU A 48 16.01 17.85 -1.07
CA LEU A 48 15.79 16.76 -2.04
C LEU A 48 15.35 17.28 -3.42
N SER A 49 14.58 18.37 -3.46
CA SER A 49 14.13 18.98 -4.73
C SER A 49 15.27 19.57 -5.57
N GLU A 50 16.45 19.80 -4.98
CA GLU A 50 17.63 20.26 -5.70
C GLU A 50 18.42 19.12 -6.35
N ILE A 51 18.12 17.86 -6.00
CA ILE A 51 18.83 16.67 -6.48
C ILE A 51 18.06 16.08 -7.67
N PRO A 52 18.59 16.15 -8.90
CA PRO A 52 17.91 15.61 -10.07
C PRO A 52 17.66 14.12 -9.96
N LYS A 53 16.45 13.68 -10.34
CA LYS A 53 16.04 12.26 -10.37
C LYS A 53 16.17 11.54 -9.02
N PHE A 54 16.20 12.28 -7.90
CA PHE A 54 16.35 11.70 -6.56
C PHE A 54 15.35 10.56 -6.31
N TRP A 55 14.05 10.84 -6.48
CA TRP A 55 13.00 9.85 -6.23
C TRP A 55 13.05 8.66 -7.18
N TYR A 56 13.40 8.87 -8.44
CA TYR A 56 13.59 7.77 -9.38
C TYR A 56 14.69 6.82 -8.91
N ILE A 57 15.85 7.34 -8.52
CA ILE A 57 16.98 6.53 -8.02
C ILE A 57 16.57 5.77 -6.77
N VAL A 58 15.91 6.42 -5.81
CA VAL A 58 15.42 5.79 -4.58
C VAL A 58 14.45 4.65 -4.88
N LEU A 59 13.45 4.89 -5.74
CA LEU A 59 12.45 3.88 -6.09
C LEU A 59 13.04 2.73 -6.91
N ALA A 60 14.03 3.01 -7.78
CA ALA A 60 14.72 1.99 -8.56
C ALA A 60 15.66 1.12 -7.70
N GLN A 61 16.24 1.68 -6.63
CA GLN A 61 17.11 0.96 -5.71
C GLN A 61 16.34 0.06 -4.73
N HIS A 62 15.06 0.36 -4.48
CA HIS A 62 14.27 -0.41 -3.53
C HIS A 62 13.69 -1.68 -4.20
N ASP A 63 14.19 -2.85 -3.79
CA ASP A 63 13.84 -4.14 -4.41
C ASP A 63 12.34 -4.44 -4.35
N ASP A 64 11.72 -4.35 -3.18
CA ASP A 64 10.29 -4.69 -3.04
C ASP A 64 9.39 -3.76 -3.87
N PHE A 65 9.78 -2.50 -4.07
CA PHE A 65 8.99 -1.55 -4.85
C PHE A 65 8.82 -2.03 -6.30
N GLN A 66 9.82 -2.72 -6.85
CA GLN A 66 9.80 -3.26 -8.21
C GLN A 66 8.67 -4.29 -8.42
N GLU A 67 8.21 -4.97 -7.37
CA GLU A 67 7.12 -5.94 -7.47
C GLU A 67 5.75 -5.28 -7.74
N TYR A 68 5.63 -3.99 -7.47
CA TYR A 68 4.39 -3.23 -7.58
C TYR A 68 4.27 -2.47 -8.90
N VAL A 69 5.36 -2.33 -9.65
CA VAL A 69 5.38 -1.51 -10.88
C VAL A 69 5.60 -2.38 -12.10
N SER A 70 4.97 -2.03 -13.22
CA SER A 70 5.25 -2.72 -14.48
C SER A 70 6.44 -2.07 -15.18
N ILE A 71 7.10 -2.83 -16.06
CA ILE A 71 8.22 -2.33 -16.88
C ILE A 71 7.82 -1.07 -17.67
N ASP A 72 6.58 -1.04 -18.18
CA ASP A 72 6.04 0.09 -18.92
C ASP A 72 5.85 1.36 -18.04
N ASP A 73 5.72 1.20 -16.72
CA ASP A 73 5.55 2.31 -15.78
C ASP A 73 6.87 3.00 -15.42
N MET A 74 8.00 2.27 -15.44
CA MET A 74 9.30 2.73 -14.94
C MET A 74 9.75 4.06 -15.56
N LYS A 75 9.51 4.24 -16.86
CA LYS A 75 9.85 5.46 -17.59
C LYS A 75 9.07 6.70 -17.13
N TYR A 76 7.92 6.52 -16.50
CA TYR A 76 7.14 7.62 -15.92
C TYR A 76 7.50 7.86 -14.46
N LEU A 77 8.08 6.88 -13.77
CA LEU A 77 8.62 7.09 -12.42
C LEU A 77 9.84 8.01 -12.44
N GLU A 78 10.60 8.01 -13.54
CA GLU A 78 11.68 8.99 -13.78
C GLU A 78 11.18 10.45 -13.72
N LEU A 79 9.89 10.65 -14.03
CA LEU A 79 9.24 11.96 -14.08
C LEU A 79 8.65 12.40 -12.74
N ILE A 80 8.83 11.61 -11.67
CA ILE A 80 8.45 12.00 -10.31
C ILE A 80 9.48 13.02 -9.81
N ASN A 81 9.07 14.28 -9.76
CA ASN A 81 9.89 15.36 -9.20
C ASN A 81 9.77 15.40 -7.67
N ASP A 82 8.61 15.06 -7.13
CA ASP A 82 8.39 15.06 -5.69
C ASP A 82 7.49 13.91 -5.22
N LEU A 83 7.93 13.26 -4.14
CA LEU A 83 7.17 12.27 -3.37
C LEU A 83 7.17 12.72 -1.90
N TYR A 84 5.99 12.94 -1.34
CA TYR A 84 5.87 13.42 0.04
C TYR A 84 4.76 12.73 0.80
N VAL A 85 5.07 12.28 2.02
CA VAL A 85 4.11 11.64 2.92
C VAL A 85 3.77 12.58 4.07
N GLU A 86 2.49 12.88 4.21
CA GLU A 86 1.95 13.65 5.34
C GLU A 86 1.12 12.74 6.24
N PHE A 87 1.60 12.53 7.47
CA PHE A 87 0.89 11.77 8.50
C PHE A 87 -0.09 12.66 9.25
N TRP A 88 -1.26 12.11 9.57
CA TRP A 88 -2.28 12.83 10.31
C TRP A 88 -2.96 11.92 11.33
N GLU A 89 -3.44 12.56 12.39
CA GLU A 89 -4.25 11.97 13.45
C GLU A 89 -5.44 12.89 13.68
N ARG A 90 -6.66 12.37 13.58
CA ARG A 90 -7.90 13.14 13.75
C ARG A 90 -8.84 12.41 14.71
N PRO A 91 -9.57 13.13 15.57
CA PRO A 91 -10.66 12.53 16.32
C PRO A 91 -11.75 12.05 15.35
N ARG A 92 -12.10 10.77 15.34
CA ARG A 92 -13.27 10.28 14.57
C ARG A 92 -14.54 10.63 15.34
N VAL A 93 -15.51 11.24 14.67
CA VAL A 93 -16.85 11.45 15.22
C VAL A 93 -17.70 10.27 14.79
N PHE A 94 -18.14 9.44 15.73
CA PHE A 94 -19.26 8.54 15.46
C PHE A 94 -20.55 9.36 15.51
N HIS A 95 -21.27 9.39 14.39
CA HIS A 95 -22.67 9.77 14.39
C HIS A 95 -23.44 8.47 14.63
N ASP A 96 -24.02 8.32 15.83
CA ASP A 96 -25.09 7.35 16.02
C ASP A 96 -26.29 7.86 15.21
N ASP A 97 -26.49 7.33 14.02
CA ASP A 97 -27.63 7.68 13.15
C ASP A 97 -28.97 7.08 13.65
N ASP A 98 -29.00 6.42 14.81
CA ASP A 98 -30.18 5.70 15.34
C ASP A 98 -30.62 6.09 16.76
N ASN A 99 -30.24 7.27 17.27
CA ASN A 99 -30.79 7.78 18.54
C ASN A 99 -31.48 9.14 18.37
N ASP A 100 -32.71 9.09 17.87
CA ASP A 100 -33.71 10.14 18.04
C ASP A 100 -34.15 10.15 19.52
N SER A 101 -33.33 10.75 20.38
CA SER A 101 -33.70 11.08 21.75
C SER A 101 -32.87 12.26 22.21
N ASN A 102 -33.53 13.41 22.23
CA ASN A 102 -33.09 14.62 22.91
C ASN A 102 -32.61 14.28 24.33
N ASN A 103 -31.29 14.22 24.52
CA ASN A 103 -30.66 14.46 25.80
C ASN A 103 -29.25 15.00 25.57
N ASP A 104 -28.96 16.04 26.33
CA ASP A 104 -27.76 16.84 26.25
C ASP A 104 -26.50 16.02 26.54
N GLN A 105 -25.53 16.13 25.63
CA GLN A 105 -24.11 16.25 25.96
C GLN A 105 -23.48 15.13 26.83
N GLU A 106 -23.60 13.85 26.44
CA GLU A 106 -22.77 12.78 27.03
C GLU A 106 -22.37 11.73 25.97
N ASP A 107 -21.07 11.42 25.94
CA ASP A 107 -20.42 10.24 25.33
C ASP A 107 -20.42 10.05 23.79
N LYS A 108 -19.96 11.05 23.04
CA LYS A 108 -19.32 10.74 21.73
C LYS A 108 -17.99 10.04 21.99
N ILE A 109 -17.91 8.74 21.71
CA ILE A 109 -16.65 7.98 21.79
C ILE A 109 -15.77 8.42 20.62
N TYR A 110 -14.84 9.34 20.86
CA TYR A 110 -13.85 9.72 19.86
C TYR A 110 -12.78 8.62 19.76
N LEU A 111 -12.96 7.65 18.87
CA LEU A 111 -11.83 6.79 18.52
C LEU A 111 -10.88 7.61 17.64
N PRO A 112 -9.59 7.74 18.02
CA PRO A 112 -8.60 8.41 17.19
C PRO A 112 -8.47 7.67 15.86
N THR A 113 -8.53 8.42 14.76
CA THR A 113 -8.25 7.91 13.42
C THR A 113 -6.92 8.44 12.96
N LYS A 114 -6.08 7.52 12.52
CA LYS A 114 -4.79 7.84 11.96
C LYS A 114 -4.71 7.42 10.51
N GLY A 115 -3.85 8.10 9.79
CA GLY A 115 -3.62 7.84 8.40
C GLY A 115 -2.52 8.71 7.87
N PHE A 116 -2.38 8.66 6.55
CA PHE A 116 -1.40 9.47 5.85
C PHE A 116 -1.92 9.85 4.47
N SER A 117 -1.22 10.76 3.82
CA SER A 117 -1.42 11.01 2.41
C SER A 117 -0.09 10.99 1.69
N ILE A 118 -0.08 10.40 0.50
CA ILE A 118 1.09 10.38 -0.38
C ILE A 118 0.81 11.37 -1.50
N THR A 119 1.71 12.33 -1.66
CA THR A 119 1.75 13.28 -2.76
C THR A 119 2.74 12.78 -3.78
N PHE A 120 2.33 12.72 -5.04
CA PHE A 120 3.19 12.51 -6.19
C PHE A 120 3.08 13.74 -7.10
N GLU A 121 4.21 14.35 -7.43
CA GLU A 121 4.29 15.42 -8.41
C GLU A 121 5.03 14.91 -9.64
N PHE A 122 4.33 14.84 -10.76
CA PHE A 122 4.90 14.48 -12.05
C PHE A 122 5.20 15.74 -12.84
N GLU A 123 6.41 15.79 -13.40
CA GLU A 123 6.85 16.85 -14.30
C GLU A 123 7.30 16.24 -15.62
N SER A 124 6.70 16.68 -16.72
CA SER A 124 7.03 16.19 -18.05
C SER A 124 8.50 16.48 -18.34
N GLY A 125 9.23 15.45 -18.75
CA GLY A 125 10.58 15.62 -19.29
C GLY A 125 10.55 16.27 -20.67
N ASP A 126 11.70 16.79 -21.10
CA ASP A 126 11.91 17.35 -22.44
C ASP A 126 11.88 16.29 -23.56
N ASN A 127 11.89 15.00 -23.19
CA ASN A 127 11.89 13.87 -24.12
C ASN A 127 10.49 13.58 -24.66
N LYS A 128 10.38 13.52 -25.99
CA LYS A 128 9.12 13.29 -26.73
C LYS A 128 8.46 11.93 -26.47
N ASP A 129 9.19 10.96 -25.90
CA ASP A 129 8.75 9.56 -25.80
C ASP A 129 8.12 9.23 -24.42
N ASN A 130 8.26 10.10 -23.42
CA ASN A 130 7.72 9.89 -22.07
C ASN A 130 6.80 11.05 -21.66
N ILE A 131 5.68 11.21 -22.38
CA ILE A 131 4.76 12.33 -22.13
C ILE A 131 3.73 11.96 -21.07
N ILE A 132 3.87 12.59 -19.90
CA ILE A 132 2.82 12.70 -18.87
C ILE A 132 2.52 14.18 -18.64
N LYS A 133 1.26 14.53 -18.43
CA LYS A 133 0.92 15.92 -18.09
C LYS A 133 1.43 16.24 -16.69
N ASN A 134 2.01 17.44 -16.53
CA ASN A 134 2.38 17.97 -15.22
C ASN A 134 1.17 17.97 -14.30
N GLN A 135 1.27 17.23 -13.20
CA GLN A 135 0.16 17.07 -12.28
C GLN A 135 0.65 16.69 -10.90
N LYS A 136 -0.12 17.13 -9.90
CA LYS A 136 0.06 16.79 -8.50
C LYS A 136 -1.08 15.90 -8.05
N ILE A 137 -0.77 14.68 -7.65
CA ILE A 137 -1.72 13.67 -7.23
C ILE A 137 -1.55 13.45 -5.73
N ILE A 138 -2.61 13.66 -4.96
CA ILE A 138 -2.60 13.43 -3.50
C ILE A 138 -3.57 12.29 -3.21
N LYS A 139 -3.05 11.19 -2.68
CA LYS A 139 -3.84 10.02 -2.29
C LYS A 139 -3.79 9.84 -0.78
N SER A 140 -4.97 9.87 -0.15
CA SER A 140 -5.11 9.71 1.29
C SER A 140 -5.48 8.28 1.67
N PHE A 141 -4.98 7.84 2.81
CA PHE A 141 -5.16 6.51 3.37
C PHE A 141 -5.56 6.62 4.84
N ASP A 142 -6.55 5.83 5.22
CA ASP A 142 -7.09 5.76 6.58
C ASP A 142 -6.86 4.34 7.13
N TRP A 143 -6.29 4.23 8.33
CA TRP A 143 -6.24 2.95 9.04
C TRP A 143 -7.62 2.66 9.64
N VAL A 144 -8.20 1.52 9.26
CA VAL A 144 -9.54 1.10 9.69
C VAL A 144 -9.46 -0.31 10.27
N ILE A 145 -10.23 -0.58 11.33
CA ILE A 145 -10.41 -1.95 11.84
C ILE A 145 -11.48 -2.61 11.00
N ASP A 146 -11.16 -3.74 10.36
CA ASP A 146 -12.14 -4.53 9.65
C ASP A 146 -13.14 -5.15 10.66
N PRO A 147 -14.45 -4.88 10.53
CA PRO A 147 -15.43 -5.38 11.48
C PRO A 147 -15.58 -6.91 11.46
N THR A 148 -15.15 -7.56 10.38
CA THR A 148 -15.28 -9.02 10.20
C THR A 148 -14.12 -9.77 10.84
N THR A 149 -12.90 -9.28 10.65
CA THR A 149 -11.68 -9.96 11.12
C THR A 149 -11.12 -9.36 12.41
N GLY A 150 -11.49 -8.12 12.75
CA GLY A 150 -10.89 -7.35 13.84
C GLY A 150 -9.46 -6.88 13.54
N SER A 151 -8.93 -7.16 12.35
CA SER A 151 -7.59 -6.72 11.94
C SER A 151 -7.61 -5.28 11.46
N ARG A 152 -6.48 -4.57 11.59
CA ARG A 152 -6.30 -3.29 10.91
C ARG A 152 -6.07 -3.54 9.43
N LYS A 153 -6.65 -2.67 8.60
CA LYS A 153 -6.45 -2.60 7.16
C LYS A 153 -6.39 -1.16 6.72
N LEU A 154 -5.90 -0.93 5.51
CA LEU A 154 -5.85 0.39 4.91
C LEU A 154 -7.03 0.59 3.96
N GLU A 155 -7.70 1.74 4.06
CA GLU A 155 -8.73 2.15 3.12
C GLU A 155 -8.34 3.45 2.44
N SER A 156 -8.75 3.62 1.18
CA SER A 156 -8.50 4.83 0.41
C SER A 156 -9.69 5.16 -0.49
N LYS A 157 -9.63 6.34 -1.12
CA LYS A 157 -10.58 6.79 -2.13
C LYS A 157 -9.90 6.89 -3.49
N PRO A 158 -10.64 6.65 -4.58
CA PRO A 158 -10.09 6.86 -5.92
C PRO A 158 -9.79 8.35 -6.14
N VAL A 159 -8.65 8.65 -6.74
CA VAL A 159 -8.20 10.02 -7.01
C VAL A 159 -8.30 10.29 -8.52
N LYS A 160 -8.73 11.49 -8.90
CA LYS A 160 -8.72 11.90 -10.31
C LYS A 160 -7.30 12.30 -10.72
N PHE A 161 -6.83 11.74 -11.82
CA PHE A 161 -5.53 12.05 -12.41
C PHE A 161 -5.54 11.71 -13.90
N GLU A 162 -4.52 12.16 -14.62
CA GLU A 162 -4.37 11.91 -16.06
C GLU A 162 -3.33 10.83 -16.30
N TRP A 163 -3.74 9.72 -16.93
CA TRP A 163 -2.83 8.65 -17.32
C TRP A 163 -1.86 9.13 -18.41
N PRO A 164 -0.65 8.54 -18.49
CA PRO A 164 0.24 8.79 -19.61
C PRO A 164 -0.42 8.44 -20.95
N ILE A 165 -0.10 9.22 -21.98
CA ILE A 165 -0.78 9.12 -23.30
C ILE A 165 -0.64 7.72 -23.90
N GLU A 166 0.53 7.10 -23.76
CA GLU A 166 0.80 5.78 -24.34
C GLU A 166 0.07 4.65 -23.60
N LEU A 167 -0.23 4.85 -22.31
CA LEU A 167 -0.95 3.88 -21.47
C LEU A 167 -2.48 4.05 -21.55
N LEU A 168 -3.00 5.00 -22.33
CA LEU A 168 -4.45 5.21 -22.50
C LEU A 168 -5.15 3.99 -23.11
N ASN A 169 -4.43 3.18 -23.90
CA ASN A 169 -4.96 1.96 -24.51
C ASN A 169 -5.24 0.84 -23.48
N ILE A 170 -4.55 0.84 -22.34
CA ILE A 170 -4.71 -0.11 -21.22
C ILE A 170 -5.48 0.50 -20.04
N ASN A 171 -5.77 1.80 -20.05
CA ASN A 171 -6.51 2.49 -18.99
C ASN A 171 -7.87 1.78 -18.70
N PRO A 172 -8.05 1.20 -17.50
CA PRO A 172 -9.26 0.48 -17.12
C PRO A 172 -10.57 1.28 -17.21
N GLU A 173 -10.52 2.58 -16.90
CA GLU A 173 -11.70 3.46 -16.93
C GLU A 173 -12.15 3.74 -18.36
N ILE A 174 -11.20 4.02 -19.26
CA ILE A 174 -11.49 4.26 -20.68
C ILE A 174 -12.08 3.00 -21.32
N ILE A 175 -11.50 1.84 -21.05
CA ILE A 175 -11.99 0.55 -21.56
C ILE A 175 -13.43 0.28 -21.07
N LYS A 176 -13.68 0.44 -19.77
CA LYS A 176 -15.02 0.26 -19.19
C LYS A 176 -16.03 1.26 -19.75
N LYS A 177 -15.64 2.52 -19.90
CA LYS A 177 -16.50 3.58 -20.43
C LYS A 177 -16.90 3.30 -21.88
N LYS A 178 -15.94 2.96 -22.76
CA LYS A 178 -16.23 2.59 -24.15
C LYS A 178 -17.21 1.42 -24.26
N ALA A 179 -16.99 0.35 -23.50
CA ALA A 179 -17.89 -0.80 -23.50
C ALA A 179 -19.31 -0.43 -22.99
N LYS A 180 -19.41 0.47 -22.00
CA LYS A 180 -20.69 0.96 -21.47
C LYS A 180 -21.41 1.86 -22.46
N ASP A 181 -20.70 2.78 -23.12
CA ASP A 181 -21.26 3.69 -24.11
C ASP A 181 -21.78 2.92 -25.34
N GLU A 182 -21.10 1.83 -25.71
CA GLU A 182 -21.51 0.90 -26.76
C GLU A 182 -22.51 -0.17 -26.28
N ASN A 183 -22.93 -0.11 -25.01
CA ASN A 183 -23.85 -1.04 -24.34
C ASN A 183 -23.52 -2.53 -24.58
N ARG A 184 -22.24 -2.89 -24.56
CA ARG A 184 -21.75 -4.25 -24.83
C ARG A 184 -20.83 -4.77 -23.73
N LYS A 185 -20.59 -6.08 -23.75
CA LYS A 185 -19.58 -6.71 -22.90
C LYS A 185 -18.17 -6.44 -23.45
N LEU A 186 -17.17 -6.50 -22.58
CA LEU A 186 -15.77 -6.37 -22.98
C LEU A 186 -15.38 -7.54 -23.89
N SER A 187 -14.70 -7.21 -25.00
CA SER A 187 -14.02 -8.17 -25.89
C SER A 187 -12.90 -8.92 -25.14
N VAL A 188 -12.45 -10.03 -25.70
CA VAL A 188 -11.29 -10.80 -25.17
C VAL A 188 -10.05 -9.90 -25.10
N ASP A 189 -9.78 -9.11 -26.14
CA ASP A 189 -8.63 -8.20 -26.19
C ASP A 189 -8.74 -7.04 -25.20
N GLU A 190 -9.96 -6.54 -24.97
CA GLU A 190 -10.21 -5.51 -23.96
C GLU A 190 -10.07 -6.06 -22.54
N LYS A 191 -10.47 -7.31 -22.30
CA LYS A 191 -10.23 -7.96 -21.01
C LYS A 191 -8.73 -8.13 -20.76
N LYS A 192 -7.94 -8.46 -21.80
CA LYS A 192 -6.47 -8.55 -21.69
C LYS A 192 -5.86 -7.19 -21.36
N ARG A 193 -6.19 -6.14 -22.13
CA ARG A 193 -5.72 -4.76 -21.88
C ARG A 193 -6.16 -4.22 -20.53
N TYR A 194 -7.40 -4.50 -20.13
CA TYR A 194 -7.92 -4.14 -18.80
C TYR A 194 -7.08 -4.77 -17.69
N ARG A 195 -6.76 -6.07 -17.77
CA ARG A 195 -5.92 -6.75 -16.78
C ARG A 195 -4.50 -6.20 -16.76
N GLN A 196 -3.93 -5.86 -17.92
CA GLN A 196 -2.62 -5.19 -18.00
C GLN A 196 -2.68 -3.83 -17.30
N GLY A 197 -3.68 -3.00 -17.60
CA GLY A 197 -3.88 -1.71 -16.94
C GLY A 197 -4.09 -1.82 -15.45
N MET A 198 -4.81 -2.85 -14.97
CA MET A 198 -4.99 -3.10 -13.53
C MET A 198 -3.69 -3.44 -12.79
N ARG A 199 -2.64 -3.88 -13.51
CA ARG A 199 -1.31 -4.15 -12.95
C ARG A 199 -0.36 -2.95 -13.05
N SER A 200 -0.70 -1.95 -13.87
CA SER A 200 0.08 -0.72 -13.96
C SER A 200 0.01 0.06 -12.65
N PHE A 201 1.13 0.68 -12.26
CA PHE A 201 1.25 1.57 -11.12
C PHE A 201 0.15 2.65 -11.10
N PHE A 202 -0.26 3.17 -12.25
CA PHE A 202 -1.30 4.19 -12.32
C PHE A 202 -2.67 3.70 -11.79
N SER A 203 -2.94 2.38 -11.82
CA SER A 203 -4.16 1.84 -11.21
C SER A 203 -4.15 1.92 -9.68
N PHE A 204 -2.99 2.07 -9.03
CA PHE A 204 -2.88 2.33 -7.59
C PHE A 204 -3.70 3.55 -7.18
N PHE A 205 -3.73 4.61 -7.99
CA PHE A 205 -4.49 5.81 -7.67
C PHE A 205 -6.00 5.58 -7.58
N GLN A 206 -6.52 4.52 -8.22
CA GLN A 206 -7.92 4.11 -8.16
C GLN A 206 -8.21 3.04 -7.07
N TRP A 207 -7.18 2.51 -6.41
CA TRP A 207 -7.34 1.50 -5.35
C TRP A 207 -8.08 2.06 -4.13
N THR A 208 -8.92 1.24 -3.49
CA THR A 208 -9.69 1.66 -2.31
C THR A 208 -9.58 0.74 -1.10
N GLY A 209 -9.14 -0.51 -1.28
CA GLY A 209 -9.10 -1.53 -0.23
C GLY A 209 -10.44 -2.22 0.01
N ASN A 210 -11.50 -1.80 -0.68
CA ASN A 210 -12.87 -2.28 -0.46
C ASN A 210 -13.34 -3.33 -1.46
N LYS A 211 -12.57 -3.61 -2.52
CA LYS A 211 -12.95 -4.57 -3.56
C LYS A 211 -11.81 -5.56 -3.86
N PRO A 212 -11.58 -6.54 -2.95
CA PRO A 212 -10.55 -7.56 -3.14
C PRO A 212 -10.65 -8.26 -4.50
N GLY A 213 -9.51 -8.40 -5.18
CA GLY A 213 -9.41 -9.06 -6.49
C GLY A 213 -10.01 -8.29 -7.68
N LYS A 214 -10.61 -7.11 -7.47
CA LYS A 214 -11.18 -6.27 -8.54
C LYS A 214 -10.50 -4.91 -8.68
N GLU A 215 -9.50 -4.65 -7.84
CA GLU A 215 -8.70 -3.43 -7.79
C GLU A 215 -7.23 -3.74 -8.09
N TYR A 216 -6.40 -2.71 -8.08
CA TYR A 216 -4.95 -2.85 -8.14
C TYR A 216 -4.48 -3.83 -7.05
N ARG A 217 -3.57 -4.72 -7.42
CA ARG A 217 -3.11 -5.79 -6.52
C ARG A 217 -2.21 -5.19 -5.45
N ASN A 218 -2.37 -5.65 -4.21
CA ASN A 218 -1.53 -5.29 -3.07
C ASN A 218 -1.38 -3.77 -2.85
N GLY A 219 -2.47 -3.01 -3.03
CA GLY A 219 -2.44 -1.55 -2.87
C GLY A 219 -2.25 -1.10 -1.42
N GLU A 220 -2.57 -1.94 -0.44
CA GLU A 220 -2.29 -1.64 0.97
C GLU A 220 -0.78 -1.73 1.23
N GLU A 221 -0.16 -2.82 0.77
CA GLU A 221 1.26 -3.10 0.93
C GLU A 221 2.12 -2.04 0.25
N LEU A 222 1.78 -1.61 -0.98
CA LEU A 222 2.48 -0.52 -1.65
C LEU A 222 2.37 0.81 -0.88
N ALA A 223 1.18 1.13 -0.36
CA ALA A 223 0.97 2.38 0.37
C ALA A 223 1.76 2.39 1.70
N SER A 224 1.75 1.28 2.42
CA SER A 224 2.52 1.09 3.64
C SER A 224 4.03 1.10 3.36
N LEU A 225 4.50 0.42 2.31
CA LEU A 225 5.90 0.43 1.91
C LEU A 225 6.41 1.85 1.65
N ILE A 226 5.63 2.65 0.92
CA ILE A 226 5.99 4.04 0.66
C ILE A 226 6.03 4.86 1.95
N ALA A 227 5.01 4.74 2.80
CA ALA A 227 4.87 5.57 3.98
C ALA A 227 5.83 5.20 5.12
N GLU A 228 6.04 3.91 5.34
CA GLU A 228 6.74 3.38 6.51
C GLU A 228 8.23 3.08 6.25
N ASP A 229 8.61 2.88 4.98
CA ASP A 229 9.99 2.52 4.60
C ASP A 229 10.61 3.53 3.62
N ILE A 230 10.15 3.54 2.35
CA ILE A 230 10.78 4.31 1.27
C ILE A 230 10.87 5.80 1.63
N PHE A 231 9.78 6.41 2.07
CA PHE A 231 9.79 7.84 2.37
C PHE A 231 10.67 8.19 3.57
N PRO A 232 10.57 7.52 4.75
CA PRO A 232 11.48 7.76 5.85
C PRO A 232 12.96 7.55 5.49
N ALA A 233 13.31 6.45 4.83
CA ALA A 233 14.69 6.04 4.53
C ALA A 233 15.19 6.46 3.13
N ALA A 234 14.49 7.37 2.44
CA ALA A 234 14.79 7.75 1.06
C ALA A 234 16.27 8.17 0.83
N LEU A 235 16.86 8.89 1.79
CA LEU A 235 18.26 9.33 1.66
C LEU A 235 19.23 8.15 1.73
N ASP A 236 18.96 7.15 2.56
CA ASP A 236 19.81 5.98 2.73
C ASP A 236 19.81 5.14 1.44
N TYR A 237 18.63 4.92 0.84
CA TYR A 237 18.51 4.27 -0.47
C TYR A 237 19.24 5.04 -1.58
N TYR A 238 19.16 6.37 -1.59
CA TYR A 238 19.89 7.18 -2.56
C TYR A 238 21.42 7.04 -2.40
N ILE A 239 21.91 7.03 -1.17
CA ILE A 239 23.34 6.86 -0.87
C ILE A 239 23.83 5.47 -1.30
N LEU A 240 23.04 4.43 -1.02
CA LEU A 240 23.34 3.05 -1.45
C LEU A 240 23.46 2.95 -2.98
N ALA A 241 22.57 3.63 -3.71
CA ALA A 241 22.60 3.67 -5.18
C ALA A 241 23.74 4.52 -5.77
N ALA A 242 24.35 5.41 -4.97
CA ALA A 242 25.40 6.31 -5.42
C ALA A 242 26.66 6.24 -4.51
N PRO A 243 27.42 5.11 -4.55
CA PRO A 243 28.57 4.89 -3.67
C PRO A 243 29.64 5.99 -3.74
N GLY A 244 29.76 6.69 -4.87
CA GLY A 244 30.71 7.79 -5.08
C GLY A 244 30.34 9.14 -4.47
N ILE A 245 29.14 9.28 -3.86
CA ILE A 245 28.72 10.51 -3.15
C ILE A 245 29.14 10.45 -1.67
N ASN A 246 29.32 9.24 -1.12
CA ASN A 246 30.00 9.07 0.15
C ASN A 246 31.47 9.46 -0.07
N GLY A 247 31.88 10.63 0.42
CA GLY A 247 33.26 11.13 0.39
C GLY A 247 34.29 10.29 1.15
N LYS A 248 34.16 8.95 1.14
CA LYS A 248 35.25 8.02 1.32
C LYS A 248 35.99 7.92 -0.03
N GLU A 249 36.89 8.87 -0.26
CA GLU A 249 38.18 8.47 -0.84
C GLU A 249 38.87 7.55 0.20
N GLU A 250 39.65 6.58 -0.27
CA GLU A 250 40.25 5.44 0.47
C GLU A 250 39.30 4.24 0.57
N GLY A 251 39.58 3.05 0.04
CA GLY A 251 40.86 2.41 -0.29
C GLY A 251 40.82 1.00 0.32
N GLY A 252 40.95 -0.03 -0.52
CA GLY A 252 41.25 -1.40 -0.09
C GLY A 252 40.15 -2.16 0.67
N GLU A 253 39.31 -2.86 -0.07
CA GLU A 253 38.91 -4.24 0.25
C GLU A 253 39.15 -4.97 -1.08
N ASP A 254 40.40 -5.35 -1.39
CA ASP A 254 40.92 -6.71 -1.18
C ASP A 254 39.77 -7.71 -1.02
N GLU A 255 39.14 -8.05 -2.14
CA GLU A 255 38.62 -9.41 -2.33
C GLU A 255 39.84 -10.34 -2.28
N GLU A 256 40.23 -10.75 -1.07
CA GLU A 256 41.05 -11.92 -0.89
C GLU A 256 40.28 -13.09 -1.50
N GLU A 257 40.74 -13.52 -2.69
CA GLU A 257 40.44 -14.84 -3.22
C GLU A 257 40.97 -15.88 -2.22
N GLU A 258 40.12 -16.31 -1.28
CA GLU A 258 40.30 -17.59 -0.61
C GLU A 258 39.89 -18.69 -1.59
N ASP A 259 40.87 -19.13 -2.38
CA ASP A 259 40.95 -20.47 -2.94
C ASP A 259 40.85 -21.48 -1.78
N ASP A 260 39.72 -22.17 -1.67
CA ASP A 260 39.61 -23.43 -0.92
C ASP A 260 38.92 -24.47 -1.83
N ASP A 261 39.70 -24.98 -2.78
CA ASP A 261 39.48 -26.29 -3.41
C ASP A 261 39.87 -27.38 -2.40
N ASP A 262 38.88 -28.14 -1.89
CA ASP A 262 38.80 -29.60 -2.09
C ASP A 262 37.69 -30.23 -1.22
N ASP A 263 36.62 -30.63 -1.92
CA ASP A 263 35.89 -31.92 -1.87
C ASP A 263 35.59 -32.62 -0.53
N GLU A 264 34.30 -32.83 -0.24
CA GLU A 264 33.68 -34.18 -0.25
C GLU A 264 32.14 -34.14 -0.07
N GLU A 265 31.44 -34.50 -1.17
CA GLU A 265 30.30 -35.43 -1.28
C GLU A 265 29.06 -35.29 -0.36
N SER A 266 27.94 -34.83 -0.94
CA SER A 266 26.63 -35.50 -0.78
C SER A 266 25.64 -34.99 -1.83
N GLY A 267 25.74 -35.54 -3.04
CA GLY A 267 24.69 -35.42 -4.04
C GLY A 267 23.55 -36.40 -3.77
N GLU A 268 22.37 -35.89 -3.43
CA GLU A 268 21.11 -36.59 -3.69
C GLU A 268 20.08 -35.55 -4.18
N GLU A 269 19.83 -35.61 -5.48
CA GLU A 269 18.83 -34.82 -6.19
C GLU A 269 17.42 -35.18 -5.70
N LEU A 270 16.65 -34.19 -5.26
CA LEU A 270 15.23 -34.34 -4.96
C LEU A 270 14.44 -34.47 -6.27
N ASP A 271 14.14 -35.71 -6.63
CA ASP A 271 13.23 -36.11 -7.70
C ASP A 271 11.81 -35.57 -7.42
N LEU A 272 11.43 -34.52 -8.14
CA LEU A 272 10.06 -34.01 -8.20
C LEU A 272 9.25 -34.90 -9.15
N SER A 273 8.77 -36.04 -8.65
CA SER A 273 7.76 -36.83 -9.35
C SER A 273 6.37 -36.21 -9.17
N ASP A 274 5.89 -35.69 -10.30
CA ASP A 274 4.53 -35.35 -10.68
C ASP A 274 3.45 -36.26 -10.06
N SER A 275 2.50 -35.66 -9.33
CA SER A 275 1.17 -36.24 -9.11
C SER A 275 0.16 -35.13 -8.80
N GLU A 276 -0.33 -34.49 -9.86
CA GLU A 276 -1.71 -34.04 -9.94
C GLU A 276 -2.69 -35.22 -9.65
N ASP A 277 -3.93 -34.89 -9.30
CA ASP A 277 -5.06 -35.77 -8.97
C ASP A 277 -5.11 -36.37 -7.56
N SER A 278 -5.66 -35.62 -6.59
CA SER A 278 -6.62 -36.16 -5.60
C SER A 278 -7.17 -35.14 -4.58
N VAL A 279 -7.86 -34.08 -5.03
CA VAL A 279 -8.67 -33.24 -4.10
C VAL A 279 -10.13 -33.05 -4.56
N GLU A 280 -10.56 -33.61 -5.69
CA GLU A 280 -11.93 -33.36 -6.20
C GLU A 280 -13.03 -34.36 -5.80
N HIS A 281 -12.73 -35.41 -5.00
CA HIS A 281 -13.72 -36.45 -4.72
C HIS A 281 -14.41 -36.45 -3.34
N ILE A 282 -14.15 -35.50 -2.45
CA ILE A 282 -14.78 -35.50 -1.10
C ILE A 282 -16.10 -34.69 -1.05
N HIS A 283 -16.40 -33.85 -2.03
CA HIS A 283 -17.59 -32.97 -1.98
C HIS A 283 -18.85 -33.47 -2.71
N GLN A 284 -18.82 -34.62 -3.39
CA GLN A 284 -20.01 -35.17 -4.07
C GLN A 284 -20.79 -36.23 -3.26
N ASP A 285 -20.19 -36.90 -2.28
CA ASP A 285 -20.88 -37.95 -1.51
C ASP A 285 -21.75 -37.43 -0.34
N LEU A 286 -21.54 -36.20 0.12
CA LEU A 286 -22.40 -35.58 1.14
C LEU A 286 -23.69 -34.93 0.59
N LYS A 287 -23.83 -34.80 -0.74
CA LYS A 287 -25.05 -34.29 -1.38
C LYS A 287 -25.99 -35.40 -1.90
N ARG A 288 -25.53 -36.65 -1.97
CA ARG A 288 -26.39 -37.78 -2.39
C ARG A 288 -27.14 -38.46 -1.25
N GLN A 289 -26.69 -38.35 0.00
CA GLN A 289 -27.39 -38.92 1.17
C GLN A 289 -28.52 -38.06 1.76
N LYS A 290 -28.84 -36.89 1.18
CA LYS A 290 -29.96 -36.02 1.60
C LYS A 290 -31.14 -36.00 0.62
N ARG A 291 -31.24 -36.97 -0.27
CA ARG A 291 -32.36 -37.09 -1.24
C ARG A 291 -33.10 -38.44 -1.20
N GLU A 292 -32.80 -39.32 -0.24
CA GLU A 292 -33.51 -40.60 -0.09
C GLU A 292 -34.01 -40.90 1.34
N GLU A 293 -34.26 -39.86 2.14
CA GLU A 293 -35.18 -39.92 3.30
C GLU A 293 -36.20 -38.77 3.20
#